data_AF-A0A2N1M745-F1
#
_entry.id   AF-A0A2N1M745-F1
#
_cell.length_a   1.000
_cell.length_b   1.000
_cell.length_c   1.000
_cell.angle_alpha   90.00
_cell.angle_beta   90.00
_cell.angle_gamma   90.00
#
_symmetry.space_group_name_H-M   'P 1'
#
loop_
_entity.id
_entity.type
_entity.pdbx_description
1 polymer ?
#
loop_
_entity_poly.entity_id
_entity_poly.type
_entity_poly.pdbx_seq_one_letter_code
_entity_poly.pdbx_strand_id
1 'polypeptide(L)'
;MNLEKYYPIFLHQPQVAAKRIHKLFHYLLSHNYEDCIPLNLSAKIDAQNANFTNDISTFIDSALSRTRWRIVLNHIFVDHPTHPTLLTFPDATIDQEVIDHFQNFIPITSTPPSSIQDLPKQWSNAYAPLANVSLVIFDSLMDPPTLDEWSSTLSSMSNDKAPGPSMISYEILKHLEPTASSQGR
;
A
#
# COMPACT_ATOMS: atom_id res chain seq x y z
N MET A 1 -4.64 31.08 -10.03
CA MET A 1 -4.58 29.76 -10.71
C MET A 1 -5.78 29.70 -11.66
N ASN A 2 -5.56 29.67 -12.97
CA ASN A 2 -6.66 29.73 -13.95
C ASN A 2 -7.26 28.33 -14.15
N LEU A 3 -8.46 28.12 -13.60
CA LEU A 3 -9.17 26.84 -13.61
C LEU A 3 -9.74 26.48 -15.00
N GLU A 4 -9.93 27.46 -15.90
CA GLU A 4 -10.41 27.21 -17.26
C GLU A 4 -9.41 26.41 -18.10
N LYS A 5 -8.11 26.55 -17.82
CA LYS A 5 -7.06 25.80 -18.50
C LYS A 5 -7.13 24.29 -18.23
N TYR A 6 -7.65 23.89 -17.08
CA TYR A 6 -7.64 22.50 -16.61
C TYR A 6 -8.99 21.80 -16.75
N TYR A 7 -10.11 22.54 -16.75
CA TYR A 7 -11.47 21.96 -16.73
C TYR A 7 -12.43 22.56 -17.78
N PRO A 8 -12.07 22.64 -19.07
CA PRO A 8 -12.87 23.35 -20.08
C PRO A 8 -14.26 22.73 -20.32
N ILE A 9 -14.39 21.39 -20.25
CA ILE A 9 -15.66 20.70 -20.54
C ILE A 9 -16.65 20.87 -19.38
N PHE A 10 -16.15 20.92 -18.14
CA PHE A 10 -16.98 21.07 -16.94
C PHE A 10 -17.56 22.49 -16.81
N LEU A 11 -16.79 23.50 -17.20
CA LEU A 11 -17.21 24.90 -17.10
C LEU A 11 -18.12 25.32 -18.27
N HIS A 12 -17.88 24.81 -19.48
CA HIS A 12 -18.65 25.24 -20.66
C HIS A 12 -19.81 24.30 -21.04
N GLN A 13 -19.76 23.02 -20.64
CA GLN A 13 -20.80 22.02 -21.00
C GLN A 13 -21.10 21.06 -19.84
N PRO A 14 -21.62 21.58 -18.70
CA PRO A 14 -21.84 20.78 -17.49
C PRO A 14 -22.78 19.58 -17.71
N GLN A 15 -23.77 19.72 -18.59
CA GLN A 15 -24.70 18.64 -18.97
C GLN A 15 -23.99 17.49 -19.73
N VAL A 16 -22.98 17.80 -20.53
CA VAL A 16 -22.19 16.79 -21.27
C VAL A 16 -21.21 16.10 -20.34
N ALA A 17 -20.59 16.86 -19.43
CA ALA A 17 -19.72 16.33 -18.38
C ALA A 17 -20.48 15.37 -17.46
N ALA A 18 -21.67 15.76 -16.99
CA ALA A 18 -22.53 14.93 -16.15
C ALA A 18 -22.93 13.61 -16.85
N LYS A 19 -23.32 13.66 -18.12
CA LYS A 19 -23.64 12.45 -18.90
C LYS A 19 -22.43 11.51 -19.08
N ARG A 20 -21.24 12.07 -19.27
CA ARG A 20 -20.00 11.29 -19.40
C ARG A 20 -19.61 10.63 -18.08
N ILE A 21 -19.71 11.36 -16.96
CA ILE A 21 -19.47 10.82 -15.62
C ILE A 21 -20.48 9.73 -15.31
N HIS A 22 -21.77 9.96 -15.58
CA HIS A 22 -22.82 8.98 -15.34
C HIS A 22 -22.59 7.69 -16.13
N LYS A 23 -22.22 7.79 -17.41
CA LYS A 23 -21.90 6.62 -18.25
C LYS A 23 -20.68 5.85 -17.74
N LEU A 24 -19.63 6.57 -17.31
CA LEU A 24 -18.44 5.96 -16.72
C LEU A 24 -18.79 5.26 -15.41
N PHE A 25 -19.53 5.92 -14.53
CA PHE A 25 -19.93 5.37 -13.22
C PHE A 25 -20.80 4.12 -13.38
N HIS A 26 -21.76 4.14 -14.31
CA HIS A 26 -22.57 2.96 -14.64
C HIS A 26 -21.72 1.81 -15.18
N TYR A 27 -20.73 2.10 -16.04
CA TYR A 27 -19.82 1.08 -16.54
C TYR A 27 -18.98 0.45 -15.42
N LEU A 28 -18.51 1.26 -14.46
CA LEU A 28 -17.74 0.79 -13.30
C LEU A 28 -18.56 -0.09 -12.36
N LEU A 29 -19.82 0.29 -12.10
CA LEU A 29 -20.73 -0.47 -11.26
C LEU A 29 -21.16 -1.79 -11.92
N SER A 30 -21.32 -1.83 -13.25
CA SER A 30 -21.78 -3.04 -13.95
C SER A 30 -20.69 -4.09 -14.16
N HIS A 31 -19.41 -3.76 -13.93
CA HIS A 31 -18.27 -4.68 -14.11
C HIS A 31 -17.52 -4.95 -12.78
N ASN A 32 -18.22 -4.86 -11.64
CA ASN A 32 -17.76 -5.28 -10.30
C ASN A 32 -16.41 -4.71 -9.83
N TYR A 33 -15.98 -3.53 -10.30
CA TYR A 33 -14.65 -2.95 -10.00
C TYR A 33 -13.43 -3.84 -10.38
N GLU A 34 -13.60 -5.10 -10.80
CA GLU A 34 -12.51 -5.99 -11.17
C GLU A 34 -11.74 -5.46 -12.38
N ASP A 35 -12.45 -4.88 -13.36
CA ASP A 35 -11.85 -4.25 -14.54
C ASP A 35 -11.25 -2.86 -14.25
N CYS A 36 -11.42 -2.33 -13.03
CA CYS A 36 -11.07 -0.96 -12.67
C CYS A 36 -10.07 -0.83 -11.51
N ILE A 37 -9.42 -1.93 -11.10
CA ILE A 37 -8.02 -1.78 -10.72
C ILE A 37 -7.36 -1.13 -11.93
N PRO A 38 -6.69 0.03 -11.82
CA PRO A 38 -6.03 0.61 -12.97
C PRO A 38 -5.19 -0.51 -13.59
N LEU A 39 -5.32 -0.79 -14.89
CA LEU A 39 -4.56 -1.87 -15.57
C LEU A 39 -3.05 -1.83 -15.23
N ASN A 40 -2.58 -0.65 -14.83
CA ASN A 40 -1.23 -0.33 -14.37
C ASN A 40 -0.93 -0.71 -12.90
N LEU A 41 -1.90 -0.79 -11.99
CA LEU A 41 -1.68 -1.14 -10.59
C LEU A 41 -1.40 -2.63 -10.42
N SER A 42 -2.20 -3.52 -11.02
CA SER A 42 -1.89 -4.97 -11.02
C SER A 42 -0.53 -5.21 -11.67
N ALA A 43 -0.30 -4.65 -12.87
CA ALA A 43 0.97 -4.78 -13.56
C ALA A 43 2.16 -4.25 -12.74
N LYS A 44 1.98 -3.17 -11.96
CA LYS A 44 3.02 -2.66 -11.04
C LYS A 44 3.24 -3.57 -9.84
N ILE A 45 2.19 -4.15 -9.26
CA ILE A 45 2.29 -5.12 -8.16
C ILE A 45 2.99 -6.39 -8.67
N ASP A 46 2.61 -6.89 -9.85
CA ASP A 46 3.22 -8.05 -10.48
C ASP A 46 4.69 -7.81 -10.82
N ALA A 47 5.01 -6.64 -11.39
CA ALA A 47 6.39 -6.23 -11.63
C ALA A 47 7.19 -6.10 -10.33
N GLN A 48 6.59 -5.55 -9.28
CA GLN A 48 7.22 -5.44 -7.97
C GLN A 48 7.48 -6.81 -7.35
N ASN A 49 6.53 -7.75 -7.41
CA ASN A 49 6.69 -9.13 -6.94
C ASN A 49 7.75 -9.90 -7.75
N ALA A 50 7.79 -9.68 -9.07
CA ALA A 50 8.83 -10.24 -9.93
C ALA A 50 10.22 -9.70 -9.54
N ASN A 51 10.33 -8.40 -9.26
CA ASN A 51 11.57 -7.80 -8.76
C ASN A 51 11.94 -8.35 -7.38
N PHE A 52 10.98 -8.56 -6.46
CA PHE A 52 11.28 -9.14 -5.15
C PHE A 52 12.00 -10.50 -5.27
N THR A 53 11.63 -11.29 -6.27
CA THR A 53 12.19 -12.63 -6.50
C THR A 53 13.50 -12.59 -7.29
N ASN A 54 13.58 -11.76 -8.34
CA ASN A 54 14.67 -11.81 -9.33
C ASN A 54 15.71 -10.69 -9.18
N ASP A 55 15.34 -9.56 -8.59
CA ASP A 55 16.18 -8.38 -8.45
C ASP A 55 15.77 -7.54 -7.22
N ILE A 56 16.27 -7.97 -6.06
CA ILE A 56 16.00 -7.34 -4.77
C ILE A 56 16.39 -5.85 -4.79
N SER A 57 17.42 -5.45 -5.55
CA SER A 57 17.84 -4.04 -5.59
C SER A 57 16.77 -3.19 -6.28
N THR A 58 16.28 -3.63 -7.44
CA THR A 58 15.21 -2.92 -8.15
C THR A 58 13.91 -2.93 -7.35
N PHE A 59 13.61 -4.02 -6.63
CA PHE A 59 12.48 -4.05 -5.69
C PHE A 59 12.62 -2.97 -4.63
N ILE A 60 13.75 -2.91 -3.91
CA ILE A 60 14.01 -1.93 -2.84
C ILE A 60 13.87 -0.50 -3.37
N ASP A 61 14.37 -0.21 -4.57
CA ASP A 61 14.21 1.12 -5.20
C ASP A 61 12.75 1.47 -5.46
N SER A 62 12.01 0.55 -6.07
CA SER A 62 10.60 0.75 -6.39
C SER A 62 9.73 0.88 -5.14
N ALA A 63 10.02 0.10 -4.09
CA ALA A 63 9.23 0.04 -2.86
C ALA A 63 9.45 1.26 -1.97
N LEU A 64 10.69 1.76 -1.88
CA LEU A 64 11.02 2.86 -0.97
C LEU A 64 10.78 4.24 -1.59
N SER A 65 10.66 4.35 -2.92
CA SER A 65 10.42 5.59 -3.67
C SER A 65 11.22 6.80 -3.17
N ARG A 66 12.49 6.57 -2.78
CA ARG A 66 13.35 7.58 -2.13
C ARG A 66 14.78 7.53 -2.65
N THR A 67 15.47 8.66 -2.57
CA THR A 67 16.89 8.76 -2.91
C THR A 67 17.74 7.97 -1.90
N ARG A 68 18.59 7.06 -2.39
CA ARG A 68 19.50 6.28 -1.53
C ARG A 68 20.61 7.17 -0.97
N TRP A 69 20.84 7.11 0.34
CA TRP A 69 22.04 7.64 0.95
C TRP A 69 23.10 6.54 1.01
N ARG A 70 24.26 6.81 0.42
CA ARG A 70 25.40 5.89 0.43
C ARG A 70 26.27 6.21 1.65
N ILE A 71 26.46 5.23 2.51
CA ILE A 71 27.46 5.29 3.58
C ILE A 71 28.77 4.75 3.00
N VAL A 72 29.86 5.51 3.16
CA VAL A 72 31.21 5.06 2.82
C VAL A 72 31.93 4.78 4.13
N LEU A 73 32.36 3.53 4.32
CA LEU A 73 33.10 3.10 5.50
C LEU A 73 34.59 3.22 5.22
N ASN A 74 35.29 4.05 6.00
CA ASN A 74 36.73 4.27 5.83
C ASN A 74 37.58 3.34 6.70
N HIS A 75 37.02 2.87 7.81
CA HIS A 75 37.71 2.03 8.78
C HIS A 75 36.76 0.95 9.29
N ILE A 76 37.24 -0.29 9.38
CA ILE A 76 36.48 -1.42 9.90
C ILE A 76 37.36 -2.18 10.87
N PHE A 77 36.80 -2.51 12.03
CA PHE A 77 37.45 -3.36 13.01
C PHE A 77 36.91 -4.78 12.87
N VAL A 78 37.79 -5.71 12.50
CA VAL A 78 37.47 -7.14 12.36
C VAL A 78 37.93 -7.85 13.63
N ASP A 79 36.96 -8.32 14.41
CA ASP A 79 37.20 -9.01 15.68
C ASP A 79 37.48 -10.50 15.42
N HIS A 80 38.71 -10.81 14.98
CA HIS A 80 39.17 -12.19 14.77
C HIS A 80 39.69 -12.78 16.09
N PRO A 81 39.31 -14.02 16.47
CA PRO A 81 39.60 -14.60 17.79
C PRO A 81 41.09 -14.69 18.16
N THR A 82 41.99 -14.68 17.17
CA THR A 82 43.44 -14.77 17.38
C THR A 82 44.19 -13.49 17.03
N HIS A 83 43.66 -12.65 16.14
CA HIS A 83 44.35 -11.46 15.62
C HIS A 83 43.34 -10.37 15.21
N PRO A 84 42.84 -9.56 16.14
CA PRO A 84 41.95 -8.45 15.80
C PRO A 84 42.66 -7.48 14.86
N THR A 85 41.99 -7.10 13.78
CA THR A 85 42.59 -6.33 12.68
C THR A 85 41.77 -5.07 12.41
N LEU A 86 42.44 -3.93 12.30
CA LEU A 86 41.84 -2.67 11.87
C LEU A 86 42.16 -2.47 10.38
N LEU A 87 41.14 -2.55 9.54
CA LEU A 87 41.24 -2.25 8.12
C LEU A 87 40.97 -0.77 7.89
N THR A 88 41.82 -0.14 7.08
CA THR A 88 41.73 1.30 6.77
C THR A 88 41.87 1.55 5.27
N PHE A 89 41.09 2.47 4.72
CA PHE A 89 41.16 2.86 3.31
C PHE A 89 42.61 3.22 2.89
N PRO A 90 43.13 2.81 1.71
CA PRO A 90 42.43 2.24 0.54
C PRO A 90 42.49 0.72 0.47
N ASP A 91 42.45 0.02 1.61
CA ASP A 91 42.44 -1.43 1.62
C ASP A 91 41.19 -1.98 0.89
N ALA A 92 41.43 -2.74 -0.19
CA ALA A 92 40.38 -3.33 -1.02
C ALA A 92 39.60 -4.44 -0.31
N THR A 93 40.05 -4.88 0.88
CA THR A 93 39.38 -5.91 1.68
C THR A 93 38.20 -5.37 2.51
N ILE A 94 38.09 -4.06 2.69
CA ILE A 94 36.99 -3.42 3.44
C ILE A 94 35.64 -3.83 2.88
N ASP A 95 35.44 -3.72 1.56
CA ASP A 95 34.16 -4.08 0.94
C ASP A 95 33.83 -5.56 1.14
N GLN A 96 34.84 -6.44 1.06
CA GLN A 96 34.65 -7.88 1.22
C GLN A 96 34.26 -8.27 2.65
N GLU A 97 34.90 -7.67 3.66
CA GLU A 97 34.58 -7.91 5.07
C GLU A 97 33.19 -7.36 5.44
N VAL A 98 32.79 -6.21 4.88
CA VAL A 98 31.42 -5.69 5.05
C VAL A 98 30.41 -6.68 4.48
N ILE A 99 30.64 -7.15 3.25
CA ILE A 99 29.75 -8.09 2.59
C ILE A 99 29.65 -9.38 3.40
N ASP A 100 30.79 -9.96 3.80
CA ASP A 100 30.82 -11.21 4.57
C ASP A 100 30.12 -11.05 5.93
N HIS A 101 30.41 -9.98 6.66
CA HIS A 101 29.75 -9.67 7.92
C HIS A 101 28.23 -9.60 7.73
N PHE A 102 27.72 -8.75 6.83
CA PHE A 102 26.27 -8.58 6.71
C PHE A 102 25.55 -9.78 6.08
N GLN A 103 26.23 -10.59 5.26
CA GLN A 103 25.67 -11.84 4.74
C GLN A 103 25.54 -12.91 5.83
N ASN A 104 26.46 -12.96 6.79
CA ASN A 104 26.51 -13.99 7.83
C ASN A 104 26.03 -13.51 9.22
N PHE A 105 25.85 -12.20 9.41
CA PHE A 105 25.47 -11.59 10.70
C PHE A 105 24.11 -12.07 11.18
N ILE A 106 23.20 -12.32 10.23
CA ILE A 106 21.90 -12.91 10.51
C ILE A 106 21.96 -14.37 10.02
N PRO A 107 21.75 -15.36 10.90
CA PRO A 107 21.58 -16.73 10.46
C PRO A 107 20.43 -16.79 9.43
N ILE A 108 20.75 -17.13 8.18
CA ILE A 108 19.76 -17.26 7.08
C ILE A 108 18.77 -18.41 7.35
N THR A 109 18.97 -19.16 8.44
CA THR A 109 18.06 -20.18 8.98
C THR A 109 16.85 -19.56 9.67
N SER A 110 16.09 -18.73 9.00
CA SER A 110 14.72 -18.44 9.42
C SER A 110 13.80 -18.90 8.30
N THR A 111 13.39 -20.16 8.38
CA THR A 111 12.05 -20.50 7.86
C THR A 111 11.10 -19.47 8.44
N PRO A 112 10.31 -18.76 7.61
CA PRO A 112 9.37 -17.77 8.11
C PRO A 112 8.50 -18.40 9.20
N PRO A 113 8.29 -17.71 10.33
CA PRO A 113 7.40 -18.21 11.37
C PRO A 113 6.04 -18.46 10.76
N SER A 114 5.53 -19.69 10.90
CA SER A 114 4.25 -20.10 10.30
C SER A 114 3.06 -19.64 11.14
N SER A 115 3.32 -19.28 12.40
CA SER A 115 2.34 -18.75 13.34
C SER A 115 2.94 -17.63 14.19
N ILE A 116 2.08 -16.80 14.78
CA ILE A 116 2.45 -15.77 15.77
C ILE A 116 3.21 -16.39 16.96
N GLN A 117 2.92 -17.66 17.30
CA GLN A 117 3.61 -18.37 18.38
C GLN A 117 5.07 -18.72 18.06
N ASP A 118 5.42 -18.76 16.77
CA ASP A 118 6.79 -19.03 16.31
C ASP A 118 7.63 -17.75 16.22
N LEU A 119 7.05 -16.58 16.51
CA LEU A 119 7.76 -15.31 16.48
C LEU A 119 8.83 -15.25 17.58
N PRO A 120 9.98 -14.61 17.30
CA PRO A 120 10.96 -14.31 18.33
C PRO A 120 10.34 -13.57 19.52
N LYS A 121 10.82 -13.87 20.73
CA LYS A 121 10.29 -13.33 21.99
C LYS A 121 10.14 -11.81 21.99
N GLN A 122 11.06 -11.08 21.35
CA GLN A 122 11.00 -9.62 21.22
C GLN A 122 9.74 -9.11 20.51
N TRP A 123 9.18 -9.89 19.58
CA TRP A 123 7.96 -9.55 18.83
C TRP A 123 6.70 -10.12 19.48
N SER A 124 6.80 -11.21 20.26
CA SER A 124 5.65 -11.85 20.90
C SER A 124 4.76 -10.88 21.70
N ASN A 125 5.37 -9.94 22.43
CA ASN A 125 4.64 -8.95 23.22
C ASN A 125 3.97 -7.88 22.35
N ALA A 126 4.61 -7.48 21.25
CA ALA A 126 4.09 -6.44 20.36
C ALA A 126 2.85 -6.91 19.59
N TYR A 127 2.79 -8.21 19.27
CA TYR A 127 1.68 -8.84 18.57
C TYR A 127 0.69 -9.56 19.51
N ALA A 128 0.86 -9.44 20.82
CA ALA A 128 -0.08 -9.99 21.77
C ALA A 128 -1.44 -9.26 21.69
N PRO A 129 -2.58 -9.96 21.76
CA PRO A 129 -3.89 -9.32 21.79
C PRO A 129 -4.00 -8.33 22.96
N LEU A 130 -4.60 -7.18 22.70
CA LEU A 130 -4.87 -6.18 23.72
C LEU A 130 -5.99 -6.68 24.64
N ALA A 131 -5.72 -6.77 25.94
CA ALA A 131 -6.64 -7.35 26.93
C ALA A 131 -8.01 -6.63 27.04
N ASN A 132 -8.07 -5.36 26.64
CA ASN A 132 -9.29 -4.55 26.66
C ASN A 132 -10.07 -4.61 25.34
N VAL A 133 -9.55 -5.27 24.31
CA VAL A 133 -10.21 -5.40 23.02
C VAL A 133 -10.79 -6.81 22.90
N SER A 134 -12.11 -6.89 22.83
CA SER A 134 -12.80 -8.16 22.59
C SER A 134 -12.46 -8.67 21.19
N LEU A 135 -12.08 -9.93 21.06
CA LEU A 135 -11.81 -10.55 19.75
C LEU A 135 -13.05 -10.63 18.87
N VAL A 136 -14.25 -10.51 19.46
CA VAL A 136 -15.54 -10.54 18.74
C VAL A 136 -15.65 -9.44 17.68
N ILE A 137 -14.89 -8.33 17.81
CA ILE A 137 -14.87 -7.28 16.77
C ILE A 137 -14.32 -7.78 15.43
N PHE A 138 -13.56 -8.87 15.43
CA PHE A 138 -12.94 -9.43 14.24
C PHE A 138 -13.78 -10.55 13.60
N ASP A 139 -14.79 -11.07 14.29
CA ASP A 139 -15.63 -12.19 13.80
C ASP A 139 -16.30 -11.84 12.47
N SER A 140 -16.68 -10.57 12.30
CA SER A 140 -17.32 -10.04 11.09
C SER A 140 -16.35 -9.27 10.18
N LEU A 141 -15.04 -9.28 10.45
CA LEU A 141 -14.07 -8.45 9.69
C LEU A 141 -14.02 -8.79 8.20
N MET A 142 -14.20 -10.08 7.88
CA MET A 142 -14.17 -10.58 6.50
C MET A 142 -15.56 -10.66 5.87
N ASP A 143 -16.62 -10.34 6.63
CA ASP A 143 -17.98 -10.35 6.10
C ASP A 143 -18.18 -9.16 5.16
N PRO A 144 -18.89 -9.34 4.04
CA PRO A 144 -19.20 -8.23 3.16
C PRO A 144 -20.15 -7.26 3.87
N PRO A 145 -19.95 -5.93 3.74
CA PRO A 145 -20.82 -4.93 4.33
C PRO A 145 -22.25 -5.05 3.83
N THR A 146 -23.23 -4.94 4.72
CA THR A 146 -24.66 -5.07 4.39
C THR A 146 -25.20 -3.80 3.72
N LEU A 147 -26.31 -3.94 2.97
CA LEU A 147 -26.95 -2.81 2.31
C LEU A 147 -27.40 -1.73 3.32
N ASP A 148 -27.97 -2.14 4.45
CA ASP A 148 -28.44 -1.20 5.48
C ASP A 148 -27.28 -0.44 6.14
N GLU A 149 -26.15 -1.10 6.39
CA GLU A 149 -24.93 -0.45 6.89
C GLU A 149 -24.37 0.54 5.87
N TRP A 150 -24.37 0.18 4.59
CA TRP A 150 -23.98 1.08 3.50
C TRP A 150 -24.87 2.32 3.43
N SER A 151 -26.20 2.14 3.35
CA SER A 151 -27.16 3.24 3.26
C SER A 151 -27.11 4.14 4.50
N SER A 152 -26.99 3.54 5.69
CA SER A 152 -26.80 4.27 6.96
C SER A 152 -25.51 5.09 6.96
N THR A 153 -24.38 4.47 6.61
CA THR A 153 -23.07 5.13 6.52
C THR A 153 -23.10 6.29 5.54
N LEU A 154 -23.65 6.06 4.34
CA LEU A 154 -23.73 7.06 3.30
C LEU A 154 -24.61 8.25 3.72
N SER A 155 -25.76 7.98 4.36
CA SER A 155 -26.64 9.03 4.86
C SER A 155 -25.97 9.91 5.93
N SER A 156 -25.15 9.31 6.78
CA SER A 156 -24.46 9.97 7.91
C SER A 156 -23.32 10.90 7.48
N MET A 157 -22.83 10.79 6.25
CA MET A 157 -21.73 11.62 5.75
C MET A 157 -22.10 13.11 5.74
N SER A 158 -21.15 13.99 6.07
CA SER A 158 -21.40 15.45 6.03
C SER A 158 -21.47 15.96 4.58
N ASN A 159 -22.44 16.84 4.31
CA ASN A 159 -22.51 17.55 3.04
C ASN A 159 -21.46 18.67 2.96
N ASP A 160 -21.22 19.16 1.74
CA ASP A 160 -20.36 20.29 1.39
C ASP A 160 -18.87 20.08 1.69
N LYS A 161 -18.43 18.83 1.78
CA LYS A 161 -17.00 18.50 1.83
C LYS A 161 -16.37 18.56 0.45
N ALA A 162 -15.16 19.10 0.39
CA ALA A 162 -14.38 19.13 -0.84
C ALA A 162 -14.17 17.69 -1.35
N PRO A 163 -14.52 17.39 -2.61
CA PRO A 163 -14.30 16.07 -3.16
C PRO A 163 -12.81 15.77 -3.27
N GLY A 164 -12.45 14.50 -3.07
CA GLY A 164 -11.08 14.02 -3.27
C GLY A 164 -10.66 14.03 -4.74
N PRO A 165 -9.50 13.42 -5.08
CA PRO A 165 -8.97 13.38 -6.44
C PRO A 165 -9.92 12.77 -7.50
N SER A 166 -10.92 11.98 -7.07
CA SER A 166 -11.97 11.43 -7.94
C SER A 166 -12.99 12.48 -8.40
N MET A 167 -13.04 13.66 -7.77
CA MET A 167 -14.04 14.71 -7.95
C MET A 167 -15.49 14.27 -7.64
N ILE A 168 -15.67 13.11 -7.00
CA ILE A 168 -16.98 12.61 -6.58
C ILE A 168 -17.23 13.07 -5.15
N SER A 169 -18.29 13.84 -4.96
CA SER A 169 -18.69 14.35 -3.66
C SER A 169 -19.72 13.42 -3.00
N TYR A 170 -19.89 13.54 -1.68
CA TYR A 170 -20.81 12.69 -0.93
C TYR A 170 -22.27 12.92 -1.33
N GLU A 171 -22.62 14.11 -1.79
CA GLU A 171 -23.95 14.46 -2.29
C GLU A 171 -24.28 13.66 -3.55
N ILE A 172 -23.30 13.51 -4.45
CA ILE A 172 -23.46 12.69 -5.66
C ILE A 172 -23.75 11.25 -5.27
N LEU A 173 -23.02 10.69 -4.30
CA LEU A 173 -23.24 9.32 -3.84
C LEU A 173 -24.62 9.16 -3.19
N LYS A 174 -25.03 10.07 -2.31
CA LYS A 174 -26.36 10.06 -1.65
C LYS A 174 -27.53 10.13 -2.64
N HIS A 175 -27.38 10.85 -3.75
CA HIS A 175 -28.42 10.99 -4.76
C HIS A 175 -28.54 9.79 -5.72
N LEU A 176 -27.61 8.84 -5.70
CA LEU A 176 -27.62 7.66 -6.58
C LEU A 176 -28.46 6.49 -6.02
N GLU A 177 -28.68 6.44 -4.70
CA GLU A 177 -29.40 5.37 -3.97
C GLU A 177 -30.78 4.99 -4.56
N PRO A 178 -31.67 5.92 -4.97
CA PRO A 178 -33.02 5.53 -5.38
C PRO A 178 -33.08 4.75 -6.70
N THR A 179 -32.05 4.85 -7.56
CA THR A 179 -32.10 4.30 -8.93
C THR A 179 -31.27 3.02 -9.10
N ALA A 180 -30.29 2.78 -8.21
CA ALA A 180 -29.42 1.59 -8.29
C ALA A 180 -30.06 0.34 -7.65
N SER A 181 -30.90 0.53 -6.62
CA SER A 181 -31.58 -0.57 -5.90
C SER A 181 -32.65 -1.28 -6.75
N SER A 182 -33.26 -0.61 -7.73
CA SER A 182 -34.34 -1.19 -8.55
C SER A 182 -33.87 -2.05 -9.72
N GLN A 183 -32.56 -2.17 -9.95
CA GLN A 183 -32.01 -2.85 -11.14
C GLN A 183 -31.00 -3.95 -10.81
N GLY A 184 -30.99 -4.42 -9.56
CA GLY A 184 -30.30 -5.63 -9.12
C GLY A 184 -31.30 -6.74 -8.82
N ARG A 185 -31.95 -7.28 -9.86
CA ARG A 185 -32.68 -8.55 -9.79
C ARG A 185 -32.39 -9.36 -11.04
#